data_AF-A0A6M0BRD8-F1
#
_entry.id   AF-A0A6M0BRD8-F1
#
_cell.length_a   1.000
_cell.length_b   1.000
_cell.length_c   1.000
_cell.angle_alpha   90.00
_cell.angle_beta   90.00
_cell.angle_gamma   90.00
#
_symmetry.space_group_name_H-M   'P 1'
#
loop_
_entity.id
_entity.type
_entity.pdbx_description
1 polymer ?
#
loop_
_entity_poly.entity_id
_entity_poly.type
_entity_poly.pdbx_seq_one_letter_code
_entity_poly.pdbx_strand_id
1 'polypeptide(L)'
;MTLQALFENIIIAREPIILFMLIAPWFTFLLCVIIPGKREEPFLLSVNLTLAVISMLMLAGYLAYATNLGGWAKVVKQADLVLLVLPPYYLISSLWISKRRLPLNDIPAFRTLQGLMVMGGVFLILSWIISRIYFVFFTRLSFSWFLVAIALLLTAGYWGYRKMFD
;
A
#
# COMPACT_ATOMS: atom_id res chain seq x y z
N MET A 1 -19.46 -9.31 8.49
CA MET A 1 -19.58 -8.49 7.26
C MET A 1 -18.76 -9.14 6.16
N THR A 2 -19.31 -9.27 4.94
CA THR A 2 -18.55 -9.76 3.77
C THR A 2 -17.83 -8.59 3.09
N LEU A 3 -16.79 -8.87 2.28
CA LEU A 3 -16.10 -7.84 1.48
C LEU A 3 -17.07 -7.10 0.55
N GLN A 4 -18.04 -7.82 -0.01
CA GLN A 4 -19.10 -7.22 -0.82
C GLN A 4 -19.90 -6.18 -0.03
N ALA A 5 -20.39 -6.55 1.16
CA ALA A 5 -21.16 -5.65 2.01
C ALA A 5 -20.35 -4.41 2.44
N LEU A 6 -19.02 -4.55 2.61
CA LEU A 6 -18.14 -3.41 2.90
C LEU A 6 -18.09 -2.42 1.73
N PHE A 7 -17.86 -2.89 0.49
CA PHE A 7 -17.80 -2.00 -0.67
C PHE A 7 -19.15 -1.41 -1.06
N GLU A 8 -20.25 -2.15 -0.87
CA GLU A 8 -21.60 -1.60 -1.07
C GLU A 8 -21.90 -0.44 -0.10
N ASN A 9 -21.51 -0.58 1.17
CA ASN A 9 -21.65 0.51 2.15
C ASN A 9 -20.78 1.74 1.81
N ILE A 10 -19.59 1.53 1.24
CA ILE A 10 -18.73 2.63 0.76
C ILE A 10 -19.41 3.38 -0.40
N ILE A 11 -20.07 2.66 -1.30
CA ILE A 11 -20.81 3.28 -2.42
C ILE A 11 -22.03 4.07 -1.90
N ILE A 12 -22.75 3.54 -0.91
CA ILE A 12 -23.87 4.26 -0.28
C ILE A 12 -23.39 5.55 0.40
N ALA A 13 -22.25 5.50 1.09
CA ALA A 13 -21.63 6.65 1.74
C ALA A 13 -20.64 7.42 0.83
N ARG A 14 -20.81 7.33 -0.49
CA ARG A 14 -19.90 7.92 -1.48
C ARG A 14 -19.64 9.41 -1.25
N GLU A 15 -20.70 10.21 -1.20
CA GLU A 15 -20.60 11.67 -1.13
C GLU A 15 -19.80 12.16 0.09
N PRO A 16 -20.09 11.71 1.34
CA PRO A 16 -19.30 12.13 2.49
C PRO A 16 -17.85 11.62 2.44
N ILE A 17 -17.60 10.42 1.87
CA ILE A 17 -16.24 9.90 1.72
C ILE A 17 -15.44 10.75 0.72
N ILE A 18 -16.06 11.12 -0.40
CA ILE A 18 -15.42 11.97 -1.41
C ILE A 18 -15.03 13.31 -0.80
N LEU A 19 -16.00 13.96 -0.14
CA LEU A 19 -15.79 15.26 0.50
C LEU A 19 -14.71 15.19 1.58
N PHE A 20 -14.73 14.15 2.41
CA PHE A 20 -13.72 13.93 3.44
C PHE A 20 -12.32 13.79 2.85
N MET A 21 -12.12 12.90 1.87
CA MET A 21 -10.80 12.65 1.29
C MET A 21 -10.26 13.83 0.48
N LEU A 22 -11.14 14.65 -0.11
CA LEU A 22 -10.74 15.88 -0.77
C LEU A 22 -10.28 16.94 0.24
N ILE A 23 -10.98 17.09 1.36
CA ILE A 23 -10.75 18.17 2.33
C ILE A 23 -9.67 17.82 3.35
N ALA A 24 -9.60 16.57 3.80
CA ALA A 24 -8.67 16.10 4.84
C ALA A 24 -7.20 16.54 4.66
N PRO A 25 -6.57 16.44 3.47
CA PRO A 25 -5.18 16.87 3.32
C PRO A 25 -5.03 18.37 3.56
N TRP A 26 -5.93 19.19 3.00
CA TRP A 26 -5.90 20.64 3.15
C TRP A 26 -6.26 21.10 4.56
N PHE A 27 -7.20 20.42 5.20
CA PHE A 27 -7.55 20.67 6.59
C PHE A 27 -6.35 20.39 7.52
N THR A 28 -5.64 19.28 7.28
CA THR A 28 -4.40 18.98 8.00
C THR A 28 -3.35 20.07 7.79
N PHE A 29 -3.20 20.56 6.55
CA PHE A 29 -2.31 21.69 6.27
C PHE A 29 -2.69 22.96 7.04
N LEU A 30 -3.97 23.33 7.05
CA LEU A 30 -4.46 24.49 7.79
C LEU A 30 -4.19 24.35 9.29
N LEU A 31 -4.44 23.17 9.87
CA LEU A 31 -4.14 22.91 11.28
C LEU A 31 -2.65 23.05 11.58
N CYS A 32 -1.77 22.54 10.71
CA CYS A 32 -0.32 22.70 10.88
C CYS A 32 0.12 24.16 10.79
N VAL A 33 -0.56 24.98 9.97
CA VAL A 33 -0.30 26.42 9.87
C VAL A 33 -0.74 27.17 11.14
N ILE A 34 -1.90 26.82 11.69
CA ILE A 34 -2.47 27.48 12.89
C ILE A 34 -1.73 27.05 14.16
N ILE A 35 -1.33 25.79 14.26
CA ILE A 35 -0.71 25.19 15.45
C ILE A 35 0.68 24.64 15.08
N PRO A 36 1.70 25.51 14.94
CA PRO A 36 3.06 25.08 14.69
C PRO A 36 3.66 24.51 15.98
N GLY A 37 4.17 23.28 15.94
CA GLY A 37 4.69 22.62 17.13
C GLY A 37 5.60 21.44 16.80
N LYS A 38 6.72 21.30 17.53
CA LYS A 38 7.71 20.23 17.31
C LYS A 38 7.18 18.81 17.54
N ARG A 39 6.03 18.65 18.20
CA ARG A 39 5.39 17.35 18.47
C ARG A 39 4.02 17.19 17.81
N GLU A 40 3.23 18.24 17.79
CA GLU A 40 1.84 18.21 17.28
C GLU A 40 1.80 18.14 15.76
N GLU A 41 2.69 18.87 15.08
CA GLU A 41 2.75 18.90 13.61
C GLU A 41 3.20 17.57 13.00
N PRO A 42 4.27 16.88 13.49
CA PRO A 42 4.58 15.53 13.04
C PRO A 42 3.44 14.53 13.30
N PHE A 43 2.73 14.66 14.42
CA PHE A 43 1.62 13.77 14.75
C PHE A 43 0.44 13.95 13.79
N LEU A 44 -0.01 15.18 13.56
CA LEU A 44 -1.10 15.48 12.61
C LEU A 44 -0.77 15.00 11.19
N LEU A 45 0.45 15.28 10.72
CA LEU A 45 0.92 14.81 9.42
C LEU A 45 0.99 13.27 9.37
N SER A 46 1.36 12.61 10.47
CA SER A 46 1.40 11.15 10.53
C SER A 46 0.01 10.51 10.45
N VAL A 47 -0.99 11.10 11.12
CA VAL A 47 -2.39 10.63 11.07
C VAL A 47 -2.94 10.77 9.65
N ASN A 48 -2.74 11.94 9.04
CA ASN A 48 -3.19 12.21 7.68
C ASN A 48 -2.53 11.26 6.65
N LEU A 49 -1.22 11.05 6.74
CA LEU A 49 -0.52 10.07 5.90
C LEU A 49 -1.00 8.64 6.12
N THR A 50 -1.26 8.24 7.37
CA THR A 50 -1.76 6.90 7.68
C THR A 50 -3.15 6.68 7.07
N LEU A 51 -4.04 7.66 7.16
CA LEU A 51 -5.36 7.62 6.51
C LEU A 51 -5.23 7.53 4.99
N ALA A 52 -4.30 8.27 4.39
CA ALA A 52 -4.05 8.20 2.96
C ALA A 52 -3.56 6.80 2.53
N VAL A 53 -2.69 6.17 3.32
CA VAL A 53 -2.24 4.79 3.09
C VAL A 53 -3.38 3.79 3.18
N ILE A 54 -4.21 3.89 4.22
CA ILE A 54 -5.39 3.03 4.37
C ILE A 54 -6.30 3.17 3.16
N SER A 55 -6.50 4.39 2.64
CA SER A 55 -7.31 4.60 1.44
C SER A 55 -6.73 3.91 0.19
N MET A 56 -5.40 3.90 0.03
CA MET A 56 -4.72 3.18 -1.04
C MET A 56 -4.83 1.66 -0.88
N LEU A 57 -4.77 1.15 0.34
CA LEU A 57 -5.00 -0.28 0.62
C LEU A 57 -6.45 -0.68 0.31
N MET A 58 -7.43 0.17 0.62
CA MET A 58 -8.82 -0.05 0.24
C MET A 58 -9.00 -0.07 -1.28
N LEU A 59 -8.32 0.82 -2.01
CA LEU A 59 -8.32 0.81 -3.48
C LEU A 59 -7.72 -0.48 -4.05
N ALA A 60 -6.57 -0.90 -3.54
CA ALA A 60 -5.93 -2.15 -3.94
C ALA A 60 -6.84 -3.36 -3.66
N GLY A 61 -7.49 -3.38 -2.50
CA GLY A 61 -8.47 -4.40 -2.13
C GLY A 61 -9.71 -4.41 -3.04
N TYR A 62 -10.24 -3.23 -3.39
CA TYR A 62 -11.34 -3.09 -4.33
C TYR A 62 -10.96 -3.64 -5.71
N LEU A 63 -9.80 -3.24 -6.24
CA LEU A 63 -9.32 -3.71 -7.53
C LEU A 63 -9.13 -5.22 -7.52
N ALA A 64 -8.47 -5.78 -6.52
CA ALA A 64 -8.27 -7.23 -6.40
C ALA A 64 -9.61 -7.99 -6.32
N TYR A 65 -10.58 -7.48 -5.55
CA TYR A 65 -11.92 -8.06 -5.47
C TYR A 65 -12.67 -8.00 -6.81
N ALA A 66 -12.68 -6.83 -7.45
CA ALA A 66 -13.41 -6.63 -8.70
C ALA A 66 -12.79 -7.40 -9.87
N THR A 67 -11.46 -7.49 -9.96
CA THR A 67 -10.77 -8.27 -10.99
C THR A 67 -11.00 -9.76 -10.84
N ASN A 68 -11.08 -10.27 -9.60
CA ASN A 68 -11.34 -11.69 -9.35
C ASN A 68 -12.77 -12.12 -9.69
N LEU A 69 -13.78 -11.24 -9.55
CA LEU A 69 -15.19 -11.59 -9.79
C LEU A 69 -15.71 -11.32 -11.20
N GLY A 70 -15.20 -10.27 -11.87
CA GLY A 70 -15.75 -9.84 -13.17
C GLY A 70 -14.71 -9.35 -14.18
N GLY A 71 -13.42 -9.49 -13.85
CA GLY A 71 -12.32 -9.00 -14.69
C GLY A 71 -12.27 -7.48 -14.83
N TRP A 72 -11.22 -7.00 -15.50
CA TRP A 72 -10.98 -5.57 -15.73
C TRP A 72 -12.10 -4.86 -16.50
N ALA A 73 -12.82 -5.59 -17.36
CA ALA A 73 -13.93 -5.04 -18.14
C ALA A 73 -15.07 -4.50 -17.26
N LYS A 74 -15.32 -5.12 -16.10
CA LYS A 74 -16.35 -4.67 -15.14
C LYS A 74 -15.89 -3.41 -14.40
N VAL A 75 -14.62 -3.34 -14.00
CA VAL A 75 -14.03 -2.16 -13.38
C VAL A 75 -14.10 -0.97 -14.33
N VAL A 76 -13.69 -1.13 -15.59
CA VAL A 76 -13.67 -0.02 -16.57
C VAL A 76 -15.09 0.49 -16.90
N LYS A 77 -16.09 -0.40 -16.93
CA LYS A 77 -17.46 -0.04 -17.35
C LYS A 77 -18.37 0.43 -16.22
N GLN A 78 -18.11 0.00 -14.98
CA GLN A 78 -19.04 0.19 -13.86
C GLN A 78 -18.39 0.86 -12.64
N ALA A 79 -17.06 0.97 -12.57
CA ALA A 79 -16.44 1.66 -11.46
C ALA A 79 -16.64 3.17 -11.59
N ASP A 80 -16.92 3.79 -10.45
CA ASP A 80 -16.90 5.24 -10.36
C ASP A 80 -15.46 5.74 -10.42
N LEU A 81 -15.14 6.44 -11.52
CA LEU A 81 -13.82 7.01 -11.78
C LEU A 81 -13.37 7.96 -10.65
N VAL A 82 -14.31 8.65 -10.00
CA VAL A 82 -13.98 9.59 -8.91
C VAL A 82 -13.40 8.83 -7.72
N LEU A 83 -14.08 7.76 -7.28
CA LEU A 83 -13.64 6.91 -6.18
C LEU A 83 -12.34 6.14 -6.50
N LEU A 84 -12.05 5.92 -7.78
CA LEU A 84 -10.82 5.25 -8.22
C LEU A 84 -9.61 6.19 -8.19
N VAL A 85 -9.80 7.48 -8.49
CA VAL A 85 -8.73 8.50 -8.53
C VAL A 85 -8.50 9.17 -7.17
N LEU A 86 -9.50 9.14 -6.28
CA LEU A 86 -9.44 9.81 -4.98
C LEU A 86 -8.31 9.32 -4.05
N PRO A 87 -8.10 8.00 -3.87
CA PRO A 87 -7.03 7.52 -3.00
C PRO A 87 -5.61 7.93 -3.48
N PRO A 88 -5.28 7.84 -4.79
CA PRO A 88 -4.05 8.41 -5.33
C PRO A 88 -3.93 9.91 -5.07
N TYR A 89 -5.00 10.67 -5.31
CA TYR A 89 -5.03 12.11 -5.03
C TYR A 89 -4.74 12.39 -3.55
N TYR A 90 -5.40 11.68 -2.63
CA TYR A 90 -5.25 11.91 -1.20
C TYR A 90 -3.83 11.57 -0.70
N LEU A 91 -3.22 10.51 -1.23
CA LEU A 91 -1.83 10.16 -0.93
C LEU A 91 -0.86 11.22 -1.44
N ILE A 92 -0.98 11.63 -2.72
CA ILE A 92 -0.08 12.61 -3.33
C ILE A 92 -0.19 13.96 -2.62
N SER A 93 -1.41 14.44 -2.38
CA SER A 93 -1.66 15.70 -1.69
C SER A 93 -1.12 15.68 -0.25
N SER A 94 -1.37 14.59 0.49
CA SER A 94 -0.82 14.39 1.83
C SER A 94 0.70 14.39 1.86
N LEU A 95 1.36 13.66 0.95
CA LEU A 95 2.81 13.63 0.84
C LEU A 95 3.40 15.00 0.48
N TRP A 96 2.74 15.73 -0.42
CA TRP A 96 3.17 17.06 -0.84
C TRP A 96 3.10 18.07 0.29
N ILE A 97 2.02 18.03 1.07
CA ILE A 97 1.82 18.86 2.27
C ILE A 97 2.87 18.51 3.32
N SER A 98 3.05 17.23 3.62
CA SER A 98 4.06 16.76 4.55
C SER A 98 5.46 17.24 4.18
N LYS A 99 5.86 17.08 2.91
CA LYS A 99 7.18 17.50 2.40
C LYS A 99 7.41 19.01 2.50
N ARG A 100 6.35 19.82 2.42
CA ARG A 100 6.45 21.28 2.54
C ARG A 100 6.63 21.77 3.98
N ARG A 101 6.14 21.00 4.95
CA ARG A 101 6.12 21.40 6.37
C ARG A 101 7.32 20.86 7.13
N LEU A 102 7.64 19.58 6.93
CA LEU A 102 8.72 18.90 7.64
C LEU A 102 9.50 18.00 6.67
N PRO A 103 10.79 17.75 6.93
CA PRO A 103 11.50 16.69 6.22
C PRO A 103 10.79 15.35 6.51
N LEU A 104 10.53 14.58 5.45
CA LEU A 104 9.69 13.38 5.54
C LEU A 104 10.21 12.33 6.54
N ASN A 105 11.52 12.32 6.79
CA ASN A 105 12.16 11.41 7.74
C ASN A 105 11.76 11.69 9.21
N ASP A 106 11.32 12.90 9.52
CA ASP A 106 10.88 13.27 10.88
C ASP A 106 9.42 12.85 11.14
N ILE A 107 8.71 12.37 10.12
CA ILE A 107 7.32 11.96 10.22
C ILE A 107 7.25 10.43 10.42
N PRO A 108 6.79 9.93 11.58
CA PRO A 108 6.82 8.50 11.89
C PRO A 108 6.08 7.62 10.87
N ALA A 109 4.93 8.09 10.37
CA ALA A 109 4.14 7.38 9.37
C ALA A 109 4.81 7.27 8.00
N PHE A 110 5.81 8.10 7.70
CA PHE A 110 6.55 7.97 6.45
C PHE A 110 7.44 6.73 6.44
N ARG A 111 8.02 6.38 7.60
CA ARG A 111 8.82 5.15 7.77
C ARG A 111 7.97 3.89 7.55
N THR A 112 6.73 3.88 8.02
CA THR A 112 5.81 2.76 7.77
C THR A 112 5.40 2.69 6.31
N LEU A 113 5.19 3.83 5.66
CA LEU A 113 4.93 3.93 4.22
C LEU A 113 6.05 3.33 3.38
N GLN A 114 7.30 3.68 3.68
CA GLN A 114 8.48 3.12 3.03
C GLN A 114 8.54 1.59 3.23
N GLY A 115 8.29 1.11 4.46
CA GLY A 115 8.23 -0.32 4.75
C GLY A 115 7.17 -1.05 3.90
N LEU A 116 5.97 -0.48 3.80
CA LEU A 116 4.89 -1.04 2.98
C LEU A 116 5.22 -1.05 1.48
N MET A 117 5.85 0.00 0.96
CA MET A 117 6.30 0.04 -0.44
C MET A 117 7.35 -1.04 -0.72
N VAL A 118 8.32 -1.20 0.18
CA VAL A 118 9.37 -2.23 0.05
C VAL A 118 8.76 -3.62 0.12
N MET A 119 7.90 -3.89 1.11
CA MET A 119 7.20 -5.17 1.23
C MET A 119 6.34 -5.48 0.01
N GLY A 120 5.59 -4.49 -0.50
CA GLY A 120 4.80 -4.63 -1.71
C GLY A 120 5.66 -4.92 -2.94
N GLY A 121 6.79 -4.23 -3.09
CA GLY A 121 7.75 -4.47 -4.18
C GLY A 121 8.34 -5.88 -4.13
N VAL A 122 8.80 -6.32 -2.95
CA VAL A 122 9.31 -7.67 -2.73
C VAL A 122 8.23 -8.71 -3.04
N PHE A 123 7.00 -8.49 -2.58
CA PHE A 123 5.87 -9.37 -2.86
C PHE A 123 5.59 -9.47 -4.36
N LEU A 124 5.55 -8.35 -5.09
CA LEU A 124 5.33 -8.36 -6.55
C LEU A 124 6.43 -9.10 -7.30
N ILE A 125 7.70 -8.89 -6.91
CA ILE A 125 8.83 -9.60 -7.50
C ILE A 125 8.70 -11.10 -7.23
N LEU A 126 8.40 -11.50 -5.99
CA LEU A 126 8.20 -12.90 -5.63
C LEU A 126 7.00 -13.51 -6.36
N SER A 127 5.85 -12.83 -6.42
CA SER A 127 4.67 -13.28 -7.15
C SER A 127 4.97 -13.43 -8.64
N TRP A 128 5.74 -12.51 -9.24
CA TRP A 128 6.13 -12.61 -10.64
C TRP A 128 7.05 -13.81 -10.88
N ILE A 129 8.05 -14.03 -10.01
CA ILE A 129 8.94 -15.19 -10.06
C ILE A 129 8.12 -16.49 -9.92
N ILE A 130 7.26 -16.57 -8.91
CA ILE A 130 6.38 -17.73 -8.67
C ILE A 130 5.44 -17.97 -9.84
N SER A 131 4.89 -16.94 -10.47
CA SER A 131 4.01 -17.09 -11.64
C SER A 131 4.71 -17.67 -12.87
N ARG A 132 6.04 -17.53 -12.95
CA ARG A 132 6.87 -18.10 -14.03
C ARG A 132 7.46 -19.45 -13.66
N ILE A 133 7.57 -19.75 -12.37
CA ILE A 133 7.94 -21.07 -11.87
C ILE A 133 6.66 -21.88 -11.79
N TYR A 134 6.41 -22.74 -12.78
CA TYR A 134 5.56 -23.89 -12.54
C TYR A 134 6.20 -24.65 -11.38
N PHE A 135 5.60 -24.59 -10.18
CA PHE A 135 5.83 -25.58 -9.15
C PHE A 135 5.26 -26.89 -9.69
N VAL A 136 6.02 -27.52 -10.58
CA VAL A 136 5.96 -28.95 -10.75
C VAL A 136 6.39 -29.46 -9.38
N PHE A 137 5.43 -29.86 -8.55
CA PHE A 137 5.72 -30.79 -7.48
C PHE A 137 6.32 -32.01 -8.19
N PHE A 138 7.65 -32.01 -8.35
CA PHE A 138 8.37 -33.13 -8.85
C PHE A 138 8.25 -34.18 -7.75
N THR A 139 7.25 -35.06 -7.87
CA THR A 139 7.10 -36.28 -7.06
C THR A 139 8.31 -37.22 -7.21
N ARG A 140 9.37 -36.81 -7.93
CA ARG A 140 10.65 -37.51 -8.16
C ARG A 140 11.89 -36.68 -7.81
N LEU A 141 11.77 -35.54 -7.13
CA LEU A 141 12.95 -34.80 -6.69
C LEU A 141 13.55 -35.52 -5.47
N SER A 142 14.76 -36.06 -5.59
CA SER A 142 15.38 -36.78 -4.47
C SER A 142 15.62 -35.81 -3.31
N PHE A 143 15.42 -36.28 -2.08
CA PHE A 143 15.54 -35.48 -0.86
C PHE A 143 16.89 -34.73 -0.77
N SER A 144 17.97 -35.32 -1.31
CA SER A 144 19.28 -34.69 -1.40
C SER A 144 19.28 -33.40 -2.23
N TRP A 145 18.59 -33.36 -3.37
CA TRP A 145 18.52 -32.17 -4.21
C TRP A 145 17.69 -31.05 -3.57
N PHE A 146 16.66 -31.42 -2.80
CA PHE A 146 15.90 -30.45 -2.01
C PHE A 146 16.76 -29.78 -0.94
N LEU A 147 17.60 -30.55 -0.23
CA LEU A 147 18.54 -30.00 0.76
C LEU A 147 19.58 -29.06 0.12
N VAL A 148 20.08 -29.39 -1.06
CA VAL A 148 21.02 -28.53 -1.80
C VAL A 148 20.35 -27.21 -2.22
N ALA A 149 19.10 -27.25 -2.70
CA ALA A 149 18.35 -26.06 -3.06
C ALA A 149 18.10 -25.14 -1.85
N ILE A 150 17.77 -25.72 -0.68
CA ILE A 150 17.63 -24.98 0.58
C ILE A 150 18.96 -24.36 1.00
N ALA A 151 20.07 -25.10 0.94
CA ALA A 151 21.40 -24.58 1.27
C ALA A 151 21.81 -23.41 0.36
N LEU A 152 21.51 -23.48 -0.94
CA LEU A 152 21.72 -22.39 -1.90
C LEU A 152 20.85 -21.17 -1.59
N LEU A 153 19.58 -21.37 -1.24
CA LEU A 153 18.68 -20.28 -0.84
C LEU A 153 19.14 -19.59 0.44
N LEU A 154 19.57 -20.35 1.45
CA LEU A 154 20.08 -19.80 2.71
C LEU A 154 21.39 -19.03 2.52
N THR A 155 22.31 -19.55 1.72
CA THR A 155 23.57 -18.87 1.42
C THR A 155 23.35 -17.60 0.60
N ALA A 156 22.48 -17.64 -0.43
CA ALA A 156 22.11 -16.46 -1.21
C ALA A 156 21.40 -15.40 -0.35
N GLY A 157 20.49 -15.83 0.54
CA GLY A 157 19.82 -14.96 1.49
C GLY A 157 20.79 -14.31 2.48
N TYR A 158 21.74 -15.07 3.02
CA TYR A 158 22.77 -14.56 3.92
C TYR A 158 23.69 -13.55 3.22
N TRP A 159 24.06 -13.81 1.97
CA TRP A 159 24.90 -12.90 1.19
C TRP A 159 24.17 -11.61 0.82
N GLY A 160 22.89 -11.71 0.46
CA GLY A 160 22.03 -10.56 0.22
C GLY A 160 21.82 -9.70 1.47
N TYR A 161 21.63 -10.34 2.63
CA TYR A 161 21.54 -9.65 3.92
C TYR A 161 22.84 -8.91 4.24
N ARG A 162 23.99 -9.58 4.12
CA ARG A 162 25.29 -8.98 4.42
C ARG A 162 25.56 -7.75 3.55
N LYS A 163 25.26 -7.80 2.26
CA LYS A 163 25.51 -6.70 1.32
C LYS A 163 24.57 -5.49 1.51
N MET A 164 23.45 -5.66 2.20
CA MET A 164 22.51 -4.57 2.48
C MET A 164 22.73 -3.91 3.85
N PHE A 165 23.40 -4.58 4.78
CA PHE A 165 23.53 -4.13 6.17
C PHE A 165 24.98 -3.99 6.67
N ASP A 166 25.97 -4.62 6.02
CA ASP A 166 27.40 -4.27 6.10
C ASP A 166 27.77 -3.34 4.93
#